data_AF-A0A2H0SKW4-F1
#
_entry.id   AF-A0A2H0SKW4-F1
#
_cell.length_a   1.000
_cell.length_b   1.000
_cell.length_c   1.000
_cell.angle_alpha   90.00
_cell.angle_beta   90.00
_cell.angle_gamma   90.00
#
_symmetry.space_group_name_H-M   'P 1'
#
loop_
_entity.id
_entity.type
_entity.pdbx_description
1 polymer ?
#
loop_
_entity_poly.entity_id
_entity_poly.type
_entity_poly.pdbx_seq_one_letter_code
_entity_poly.pdbx_strand_id
1 'polypeptide(L)'
;MVARFQLFQLPPSNQKNMTPPKGKSRLKKSGRGKAGRRDRSDRHATPSPPRSKRYLRHLPLLFLGVLFYSLTGFILGNVQPAAIRDFLVPTAYLPLLGVVFLGAFFSAAFALLHTRRGLLVALGVTTLLFLKLQAVVLTAEVFAVIAIVLAVVEITAVILCKLRSR
;
A
#
# COMPACT_ATOMS: atom_id res chain seq x y z
N MET A 1 29.37 20.81 -30.24
CA MET A 1 28.78 19.46 -30.33
C MET A 1 27.30 19.58 -30.04
N VAL A 2 26.47 19.55 -31.08
CA VAL A 2 25.03 19.82 -31.02
C VAL A 2 24.30 18.47 -30.99
N ALA A 3 23.75 18.10 -29.83
CA ALA A 3 23.02 16.86 -29.64
C ALA A 3 21.62 16.98 -30.27
N ARG A 4 21.41 16.15 -31.29
CA ARG A 4 20.23 16.08 -32.16
C ARG A 4 19.07 15.45 -31.40
N PHE A 5 18.13 16.30 -30.96
CA PHE A 5 16.83 15.92 -30.41
C PHE A 5 16.06 15.04 -31.43
N GLN A 6 16.00 13.73 -31.18
CA GLN A 6 15.08 12.85 -31.90
C GLN A 6 13.70 12.93 -31.24
N LEU A 7 12.83 13.69 -31.89
CA LEU A 7 11.39 13.73 -31.65
C LEU A 7 10.79 12.33 -31.82
N PHE A 8 10.46 11.70 -30.71
CA PHE A 8 9.71 10.45 -30.64
C PHE A 8 8.28 10.73 -31.11
N GLN A 9 7.98 10.46 -32.39
CA GLN A 9 6.64 10.56 -32.93
C GLN A 9 5.76 9.42 -32.39
N LEU A 10 4.73 9.79 -31.62
CA LEU A 10 3.70 8.85 -31.18
C LEU A 10 2.76 8.50 -32.35
N PRO A 11 2.36 7.23 -32.51
CA PRO A 11 1.41 6.83 -33.53
C PRO A 11 0.00 7.38 -33.25
N PRO A 12 -0.80 7.67 -34.30
CA PRO A 12 -2.16 8.18 -34.15
C PRO A 12 -3.07 7.15 -33.49
N SER A 13 -3.75 7.56 -32.42
CA SER A 13 -4.75 6.75 -31.73
C SER A 13 -5.99 6.58 -32.61
N ASN A 14 -6.31 5.32 -32.90
CA ASN A 14 -7.45 4.88 -33.68
C ASN A 14 -8.75 5.15 -32.90
N GLN A 15 -9.43 6.26 -33.20
CA GLN A 15 -10.75 6.60 -32.67
C GLN A 15 -11.80 5.62 -33.20
N LYS A 16 -12.10 4.59 -32.41
CA LYS A 16 -13.32 3.81 -32.58
C LYS A 16 -14.52 4.64 -32.10
N ASN A 17 -15.27 5.14 -33.07
CA ASN A 17 -16.61 5.70 -32.92
C ASN A 17 -17.49 4.75 -32.11
N MET A 18 -17.82 5.13 -30.87
CA MET A 18 -18.79 4.42 -30.05
C MET A 18 -20.03 5.30 -29.91
N THR A 19 -21.04 4.94 -30.71
CA THR A 19 -22.37 5.54 -30.75
C THR A 19 -23.06 5.50 -29.39
N PRO A 20 -23.81 6.54 -29.01
CA PRO A 20 -24.52 6.59 -27.73
C PRO A 20 -25.72 5.61 -27.73
N PRO A 21 -25.89 4.78 -26.69
CA PRO A 21 -27.14 4.06 -26.52
C PRO A 21 -28.25 5.03 -26.07
N LYS A 22 -29.09 5.44 -27.03
CA LYS A 22 -30.45 5.96 -26.79
C LYS A 22 -31.30 4.82 -26.22
N GLY A 23 -31.85 4.96 -25.01
CA GLY A 23 -32.54 3.80 -24.43
C GLY A 23 -33.38 3.99 -23.18
N LYS A 24 -34.38 4.88 -23.24
CA LYS A 24 -35.70 4.74 -22.59
C LYS A 24 -35.74 4.71 -21.05
N SER A 25 -36.02 5.89 -20.51
CA SER A 25 -36.89 6.09 -19.35
C SER A 25 -38.07 5.11 -19.39
N ARG A 26 -38.19 4.26 -18.37
CA ARG A 26 -39.45 3.61 -18.03
C ARG A 26 -39.61 3.61 -16.52
N LEU A 27 -40.24 4.68 -16.05
CA LEU A 27 -40.97 4.71 -14.78
C LEU A 27 -41.81 3.44 -14.70
N LYS A 28 -41.49 2.52 -13.78
CA LYS A 28 -42.41 1.46 -13.35
C LYS A 28 -42.77 1.71 -11.90
N LYS A 29 -43.78 2.56 -11.74
CA LYS A 29 -44.56 2.74 -10.52
C LYS A 29 -45.48 1.52 -10.35
N SER A 30 -45.76 1.17 -9.10
CA SER A 30 -46.78 0.21 -8.64
C SER A 30 -46.35 -1.26 -8.50
N GLY A 31 -46.57 -1.79 -7.29
CA GLY A 31 -46.50 -3.23 -7.01
C GLY A 31 -46.28 -3.58 -5.53
N ARG A 32 -47.11 -3.04 -4.63
CA ARG A 32 -47.18 -3.51 -3.23
C ARG A 32 -47.80 -4.91 -3.24
N GLY A 33 -46.98 -5.96 -3.32
CA GLY A 33 -47.40 -7.36 -3.27
C GLY A 33 -46.73 -8.07 -2.10
N LYS A 34 -47.51 -8.35 -1.05
CA LYS A 34 -47.11 -9.21 0.06
C LYS A 34 -47.09 -10.68 -0.39
N ALA A 35 -46.19 -11.42 0.25
CA ALA A 35 -46.28 -12.84 0.60
C ALA A 35 -46.20 -13.89 -0.52
N GLY A 36 -45.16 -14.74 -0.41
CA GLY A 36 -45.28 -16.15 -0.74
C GLY A 36 -44.45 -16.66 -1.92
N ARG A 37 -43.16 -16.92 -1.69
CA ARG A 37 -42.56 -18.24 -1.94
C ARG A 37 -41.09 -18.26 -1.51
N ARG A 38 -40.86 -19.05 -0.47
CA ARG A 38 -39.57 -19.69 -0.21
C ARG A 38 -39.32 -20.59 -1.41
N ASP A 39 -38.30 -20.30 -2.21
CA ASP A 39 -37.69 -21.33 -3.03
C ASP A 39 -36.18 -21.36 -2.78
N ARG A 40 -35.80 -22.52 -2.25
CA ARG A 40 -34.46 -23.09 -2.04
C ARG A 40 -33.42 -22.43 -2.94
N SER A 41 -32.42 -21.73 -2.40
CA SER A 41 -31.46 -22.19 -1.39
C SER A 41 -30.79 -23.53 -1.72
N ASP A 42 -30.49 -23.75 -3.00
CA ASP A 42 -29.37 -24.59 -3.43
C ASP A 42 -28.35 -23.72 -4.17
N ARG A 43 -28.00 -22.58 -3.56
CA ARG A 43 -26.72 -21.96 -3.88
C ARG A 43 -25.68 -22.92 -3.34
N HIS A 44 -25.05 -23.67 -4.23
CA HIS A 44 -23.81 -24.39 -3.97
C HIS A 44 -22.93 -23.49 -3.09
N ALA A 45 -22.94 -23.78 -1.79
CA ALA A 45 -22.06 -23.16 -0.83
C ALA A 45 -20.70 -23.73 -1.16
N THR A 46 -20.03 -23.12 -2.15
CA THR A 46 -18.64 -23.43 -2.45
C THR A 46 -17.91 -23.27 -1.13
N PRO A 47 -17.32 -24.34 -0.58
CA PRO A 47 -16.69 -24.29 0.73
C PRO A 47 -15.67 -23.17 0.67
N SER A 48 -15.84 -22.18 1.55
CA SER A 48 -14.91 -21.05 1.61
C SER A 48 -13.51 -21.62 1.76
N PRO A 49 -12.56 -21.23 0.89
CA PRO A 49 -11.24 -21.83 0.90
C PRO A 49 -10.64 -21.66 2.30
N PRO A 50 -10.01 -22.70 2.87
CA PRO A 50 -9.45 -22.66 4.21
C PRO A 50 -8.47 -21.49 4.35
N ARG A 51 -8.59 -20.72 5.44
CA ARG A 51 -7.78 -19.51 5.70
C ARG A 51 -6.27 -19.74 5.50
N SER A 52 -5.77 -20.95 5.77
CA SER A 52 -4.36 -21.33 5.60
C SER A 52 -3.87 -21.22 4.16
N LYS A 53 -4.69 -21.60 3.16
CA LYS A 53 -4.32 -21.48 1.73
C LYS A 53 -4.11 -20.03 1.30
N ARG A 54 -4.77 -19.08 1.98
CA ARG A 54 -4.61 -17.65 1.70
C ARG A 54 -3.26 -17.12 2.18
N TYR A 55 -2.78 -17.57 3.33
CA TYR A 55 -1.48 -17.17 3.89
C TYR A 55 -0.31 -17.71 3.07
N LEU A 56 -0.38 -18.96 2.62
CA LEU A 56 0.68 -19.57 1.80
C LEU A 56 0.92 -18.82 0.48
N ARG A 57 -0.12 -18.20 -0.09
CA ARG A 57 0.00 -17.37 -1.29
C ARG A 57 0.85 -16.11 -1.06
N HIS A 58 0.93 -15.63 0.18
CA HIS A 58 1.73 -14.45 0.55
C HIS A 58 3.10 -14.82 1.13
N LEU A 59 3.47 -16.10 1.20
CA LEU A 59 4.77 -16.56 1.70
C LEU A 59 5.97 -15.90 0.98
N PRO A 60 5.93 -15.64 -0.35
CA PRO A 60 6.99 -14.90 -1.02
C PRO A 60 7.23 -13.49 -0.45
N LEU A 61 6.19 -12.81 0.05
CA LEU A 61 6.37 -11.50 0.72
C LEU A 61 7.15 -11.64 2.02
N LEU A 62 6.85 -12.68 2.81
CA LEU A 62 7.58 -12.93 4.05
C LEU A 62 9.07 -13.19 3.76
N PHE A 63 9.35 -14.04 2.77
CA PHE A 63 10.73 -14.33 2.36
C PHE A 63 11.48 -13.06 1.93
N LEU A 64 10.81 -12.19 1.18
CA LEU A 64 11.36 -10.90 0.77
C LEU A 64 11.61 -9.99 1.98
N GLY A 65 10.71 -9.96 2.96
CA GLY A 65 10.90 -9.22 4.22
C GLY A 65 12.11 -9.70 5.01
N VAL A 66 12.28 -11.03 5.14
CA VAL A 66 13.46 -11.64 5.77
C VAL A 66 14.73 -11.26 5.04
N LEU A 67 14.74 -11.29 3.71
CA LEU A 67 15.90 -10.89 2.90
C LEU A 67 16.32 -9.44 3.18
N PHE A 68 15.37 -8.50 3.26
CA PHE A 68 15.66 -7.10 3.59
C PHE A 68 16.16 -6.93 5.04
N TYR A 69 15.65 -7.72 6.00
CA TYR A 69 16.18 -7.72 7.36
C TYR A 69 17.60 -8.30 7.44
N SER A 70 17.90 -9.36 6.69
CA SER A 70 19.27 -9.88 6.57
C SER A 70 20.21 -8.82 5.98
N LEU A 71 19.76 -8.10 4.95
CA LEU A 71 20.52 -6.99 4.37
C LEU A 71 20.73 -5.85 5.37
N THR A 72 19.74 -5.55 6.19
CA THR A 72 19.85 -4.55 7.27
C THR A 72 20.93 -4.96 8.27
N GLY A 73 20.90 -6.22 8.73
CA GLY A 73 21.93 -6.77 9.62
C GLY A 73 23.33 -6.74 9.00
N PHE A 74 23.43 -7.05 7.70
CA PHE A 74 24.68 -6.97 6.96
C PHE A 74 25.22 -5.52 6.91
N ILE A 75 24.36 -4.53 6.63
CA ILE A 75 24.76 -3.11 6.61
C ILE A 75 25.23 -2.66 7.99
N LEU A 76 24.49 -3.00 9.05
CA LEU A 76 24.85 -2.63 10.42
C LEU A 76 26.17 -3.28 10.89
N GLY A 77 26.50 -4.48 10.41
CA GLY A 77 27.72 -5.19 10.78
C GLY A 77 28.95 -4.79 9.95
N ASN A 78 28.79 -4.47 8.67
CA ASN A 78 29.91 -4.28 7.74
C ASN A 78 30.18 -2.82 7.39
N VAL A 79 29.19 -1.94 7.51
CA VAL A 79 29.30 -0.56 7.04
C VAL A 79 29.51 0.37 8.22
N GLN A 80 30.64 1.08 8.23
CA GLN A 80 30.91 2.08 9.24
C GLN A 80 29.88 3.21 9.17
N PRO A 81 29.30 3.64 10.30
CA PRO A 81 28.22 4.65 10.31
C PRO A 81 28.67 5.99 9.71
N ALA A 82 29.98 6.30 9.78
CA ALA A 82 30.56 7.50 9.17
C ALA A 82 30.43 7.50 7.64
N ALA A 83 30.50 6.34 6.98
CA ALA A 83 30.42 6.24 5.51
C ALA A 83 28.99 6.40 4.97
N ILE A 84 27.96 6.20 5.80
CA ILE A 84 26.55 6.23 5.39
C ILE A 84 25.94 7.63 5.54
N ARG A 85 26.60 8.50 6.32
CA ARG A 85 26.05 9.76 6.82
C ARG A 85 25.81 10.82 5.74
N ASP A 86 26.55 10.76 4.63
CA ASP A 86 26.62 11.84 3.64
C ASP A 86 25.89 11.50 2.33
N PHE A 87 25.03 10.48 2.33
CA PHE A 87 24.22 10.17 1.17
C PHE A 87 23.02 11.14 1.09
N LEU A 88 23.13 12.16 0.24
CA LEU A 88 22.09 13.13 -0.15
C LEU A 88 21.74 14.23 0.87
N VAL A 89 21.72 13.92 2.18
CA VAL A 89 21.49 14.92 3.24
C VAL A 89 22.50 14.66 4.36
N PRO A 90 23.28 15.67 4.80
CA PRO A 90 24.23 15.48 5.88
C PRO A 90 23.46 15.00 7.12
N THR A 91 23.94 13.91 7.74
CA THR A 91 23.33 13.24 8.92
C THR A 91 22.18 12.27 8.64
N ALA A 92 21.74 12.11 7.40
CA ALA A 92 20.63 11.21 7.09
C ALA A 92 21.11 9.81 6.73
N TYR A 93 20.72 8.81 7.53
CA TYR A 93 20.97 7.39 7.25
C TYR A 93 19.99 6.82 6.20
N LEU A 94 19.78 7.54 5.10
CA LEU A 94 18.78 7.22 4.07
C LEU A 94 18.88 5.80 3.50
N PRO A 95 20.08 5.27 3.15
CA PRO A 95 20.21 3.90 2.65
C PRO A 95 19.72 2.87 3.67
N LEU A 96 20.07 3.05 4.96
CA LEU A 96 19.62 2.18 6.04
C LEU A 96 18.10 2.27 6.22
N LEU A 97 17.55 3.49 6.24
CA LEU A 97 16.12 3.72 6.34
C LEU A 97 15.34 3.04 5.21
N GLY A 98 15.84 3.12 3.97
CA GLY A 98 15.19 2.51 2.82
C GLY A 98 15.10 0.99 2.93
N VAL A 99 16.19 0.34 3.34
CA VAL A 99 16.23 -1.12 3.54
C VAL A 99 15.31 -1.54 4.69
N VAL A 100 15.34 -0.81 5.81
CA VAL A 100 14.46 -1.07 6.96
C VAL A 100 12.99 -0.87 6.58
N PHE A 101 12.68 0.20 5.84
CA PHE A 101 11.33 0.49 5.37
C PHE A 101 10.78 -0.65 4.52
N LEU A 102 11.58 -1.16 3.57
CA LEU A 102 11.18 -2.29 2.73
C LEU A 102 10.97 -3.57 3.56
N GLY A 103 11.89 -3.88 4.47
CA GLY A 103 11.76 -5.02 5.39
C GLY A 103 10.49 -4.93 6.24
N ALA A 104 10.24 -3.78 6.86
CA ALA A 104 9.04 -3.52 7.66
C ALA A 104 7.77 -3.58 6.82
N PHE A 105 7.79 -3.04 5.60
CA PHE A 105 6.65 -3.05 4.67
C PHE A 105 6.25 -4.46 4.27
N PHE A 106 7.18 -5.28 3.79
CA PHE A 106 6.85 -6.64 3.37
C PHE A 106 6.39 -7.50 4.54
N SER A 107 7.01 -7.33 5.71
CA SER A 107 6.66 -8.06 6.92
C SER A 107 5.29 -7.66 7.46
N ALA A 108 4.98 -6.37 7.53
CA ALA A 108 3.68 -5.87 7.96
C ALA A 108 2.58 -6.18 6.94
N ALA A 109 2.87 -6.09 5.64
CA ALA A 109 1.94 -6.47 4.59
C ALA A 109 1.58 -7.97 4.65
N PHE A 110 2.56 -8.82 4.97
CA PHE A 110 2.32 -10.24 5.23
C PHE A 110 1.54 -10.47 6.53
N ALA A 111 1.90 -9.82 7.64
CA ALA A 111 1.23 -10.02 8.92
C ALA A 111 -0.25 -9.58 8.88
N LEU A 112 -0.53 -8.46 8.21
CA LEU A 112 -1.86 -7.85 8.16
C LEU A 112 -2.70 -8.32 6.96
N LEU A 113 -2.13 -9.08 6.01
CA LEU A 113 -2.75 -9.45 4.73
C LEU A 113 -3.27 -8.24 3.92
N HIS A 114 -2.80 -7.03 4.22
CA HIS A 114 -3.29 -5.77 3.67
C HIS A 114 -2.14 -4.83 3.34
N THR A 115 -1.90 -4.59 2.06
CA THR A 115 -0.80 -3.72 1.57
C THR A 115 -0.90 -2.29 2.12
N ARG A 116 -2.11 -1.73 2.22
CA ARG A 116 -2.32 -0.36 2.73
C ARG A 116 -1.94 -0.21 4.19
N ARG A 117 -2.39 -1.14 5.05
CA ARG A 117 -2.06 -1.12 6.47
C ARG A 117 -0.58 -1.44 6.69
N GLY A 118 -0.02 -2.34 5.88
CA GLY A 118 1.42 -2.62 5.88
C GLY A 118 2.26 -1.37 5.58
N LEU A 119 1.83 -0.53 4.63
CA LEU A 119 2.49 0.74 4.32
C LEU A 119 2.49 1.71 5.50
N LEU A 120 1.36 1.85 6.21
CA LEU A 120 1.26 2.72 7.38
C LEU A 120 2.16 2.25 8.53
N VAL A 121 2.20 0.94 8.79
CA VAL A 121 3.09 0.37 9.80
C VAL A 121 4.55 0.58 9.43
N ALA A 122 4.92 0.35 8.16
CA ALA A 122 6.28 0.57 7.68
C ALA A 122 6.71 2.04 7.81
N LEU A 123 5.82 2.98 7.44
CA LEU A 123 6.04 4.41 7.66
C LEU A 123 6.25 4.71 9.14
N GLY A 124 5.36 4.25 10.03
CA GLY A 124 5.49 4.48 11.47
C GLY A 124 6.79 3.94 12.05
N VAL A 125 7.17 2.70 11.72
CA VAL A 125 8.43 2.09 12.17
C VAL A 125 9.64 2.86 11.64
N THR A 126 9.62 3.26 10.37
CA THR A 126 10.73 4.00 9.74
C THR A 126 10.86 5.40 10.34
N THR A 127 9.74 6.09 10.60
CA THR A 127 9.73 7.39 11.27
C THR A 127 10.25 7.30 12.71
N LEU A 128 9.85 6.27 13.46
CA LEU A 128 10.37 6.03 14.81
C LEU A 128 11.87 5.75 14.80
N LEU A 129 12.34 4.94 13.86
CA LEU A 129 13.77 4.68 13.69
C LEU A 129 14.52 5.97 13.33
N PHE A 130 13.97 6.78 12.42
CA PHE A 130 14.55 8.06 12.03
C PHE A 130 14.71 9.01 13.23
N LEU A 131 13.67 9.18 14.03
CA LEU A 131 13.71 9.99 15.25
C LEU A 131 14.76 9.47 16.24
N LYS A 132 14.86 8.14 16.39
CA LYS A 132 15.84 7.52 17.27
C LYS A 132 17.28 7.74 16.80
N LEU A 133 17.52 7.71 15.49
CA LEU A 133 18.83 7.99 14.88
C LEU A 133 19.23 9.46 15.01
N GLN A 134 18.27 10.38 15.10
CA GLN A 134 18.50 11.79 15.41
C GLN A 134 18.68 12.07 16.91
N ALA A 135 18.75 11.02 17.75
CA ALA A 135 18.83 11.12 19.20
C ALA A 135 17.65 11.90 19.85
N VAL A 136 16.48 11.94 19.21
CA VAL A 136 15.29 12.55 19.78
C VAL A 136 14.77 11.70 20.94
N VAL A 137 14.45 12.36 22.06
CA VAL A 137 13.84 11.70 23.23
C VAL A 137 12.42 11.30 22.87
N LEU A 138 12.14 10.00 22.88
CA LEU A 138 10.82 9.44 22.58
C LEU A 138 9.91 9.59 23.82
N THR A 139 9.27 10.74 23.96
CA THR A 139 8.21 10.95 24.95
C THR A 139 6.86 10.46 24.43
N ALA A 140 5.90 10.24 25.34
CA ALA A 140 4.54 9.83 24.96
C ALA A 140 3.86 10.82 24.00
N GLU A 141 4.19 12.11 24.12
CA GLU A 141 3.69 13.17 23.25
C GLU A 141 4.14 12.98 21.80
N VAL A 142 5.41 12.61 21.57
CA VAL A 142 5.95 12.34 20.23
C VAL A 142 5.19 11.16 19.59
N PHE A 143 4.92 10.10 20.36
CA PHE A 143 4.10 8.98 19.87
C PHE A 143 2.68 9.42 19.51
N ALA A 144 2.04 10.26 20.33
CA ALA A 144 0.71 10.78 20.06
C ALA A 144 0.68 11.61 18.77
N VAL A 145 1.68 12.49 18.56
CA VAL A 145 1.79 13.29 17.34
C VAL A 145 1.95 12.40 16.10
N ILE A 146 2.84 11.40 16.15
CA ILE A 146 3.04 10.45 15.04
C ILE A 146 1.74 9.69 14.75
N ALA A 147 1.06 9.21 15.79
CA ALA A 147 -0.21 8.48 15.64
C ALA A 147 -1.29 9.36 14.99
N ILE A 148 -1.41 10.62 15.38
CA ILE A 148 -2.34 11.58 14.77
C ILE A 148 -2.01 11.79 13.30
N VAL A 149 -0.75 12.03 12.96
CA VAL A 149 -0.32 12.23 11.56
C VAL A 149 -0.63 10.98 10.72
N LEU A 150 -0.30 9.79 11.21
CA LEU A 150 -0.62 8.54 10.51
C LEU A 150 -2.13 8.32 10.36
N ALA A 151 -2.93 8.65 11.36
CA ALA A 151 -4.38 8.58 11.29
C ALA A 151 -4.96 9.54 10.24
N VAL A 152 -4.46 10.78 10.17
CA VAL A 152 -4.85 11.76 9.15
C VAL A 152 -4.51 11.25 7.74
N VAL A 153 -3.32 10.68 7.56
CA VAL A 153 -2.90 10.07 6.29
C VAL A 153 -3.83 8.91 5.91
N GLU A 154 -4.18 8.04 6.86
CA GLU A 154 -5.11 6.92 6.62
C GLU A 154 -6.51 7.42 6.22
N ILE A 155 -7.06 8.38 6.96
CA ILE A 155 -8.38 8.97 6.68
C ILE A 155 -8.38 9.61 5.28
N THR A 156 -7.34 10.37 4.94
CA THR A 156 -7.19 11.01 3.63
C THR A 156 -7.13 9.97 2.52
N ALA A 157 -6.34 8.92 2.68
CA ALA A 157 -6.24 7.82 1.72
C ALA A 157 -7.57 7.08 1.53
N VAL A 158 -8.34 6.88 2.61
CA VAL A 158 -9.67 6.28 2.56
C VAL A 158 -10.66 7.17 1.80
N ILE A 159 -10.66 8.48 2.09
CA ILE A 159 -11.53 9.46 1.40
C ILE A 159 -11.21 9.51 -0.09
N LEU A 160 -9.93 9.65 -0.46
CA LEU A 160 -9.49 9.65 -1.87
C LEU A 160 -9.91 8.38 -2.61
N CYS A 161 -9.79 7.24 -1.94
CA CYS A 161 -10.18 5.96 -2.53
C CYS A 161 -11.70 5.85 -2.73
N LYS A 162 -12.48 6.43 -1.81
CA LYS A 162 -13.95 6.48 -1.91
C LYS A 162 -14.41 7.43 -3.02
N LEU A 163 -13.71 8.57 -3.20
CA LEU A 163 -13.99 9.53 -4.28
C LEU A 163 -13.67 8.95 -5.65
N ARG A 164 -12.56 8.21 -5.80
CA ARG A 164 -12.18 7.59 -7.07
C ARG A 164 -13.13 6.48 -7.56
N SER A 165 -13.96 5.93 -6.67
CA SER A 165 -14.90 4.85 -7.00
C SER A 165 -16.26 5.36 -7.48
N ARG A 166 -16.52 6.67 -7.44
CA ARG A 166 -17.73 7.29 -7.98
C ARG A 166 -17.45 7.83 -9.37
#